data_AF-A0AAV2NZE0-F1
#
_entry.id   AF-A0AAV2NZE0-F1
#
_cell.length_a   1.000
_cell.length_b   1.000
_cell.length_c   1.000
_cell.angle_alpha   90.00
_cell.angle_beta   90.00
_cell.angle_gamma   90.00
#
_symmetry.space_group_name_H-M   'P 1'
#
loop_
_entity.id
_entity.type
_entity.pdbx_description
1 polymer ?
#
loop_
_entity_poly.entity_id
_entity_poly.type
_entity_poly.pdbx_seq_one_letter_code
_entity_poly.pdbx_strand_id
1 'polypeptide(L)'
;MTGPAVGLAKNAIRTGIRRWTEGQLDMAWRREPKARQAHIFMGHWDRERTSYLMKLDRGALRKAIGVLTGHCRLRRYLHLLGLEKNKRCRKCEQEEETPLHILCFCPVETGKRNQILGSHFQDPKDVDTSGGDPSLLQGGKVASVGGTMRITRGRYNGP
;
A
#
# COMPACT_ATOMS: atom_id res chain seq x y z
N MET A 1 6.25 27.97 48.41
CA MET A 1 5.21 28.36 47.44
C MET A 1 4.83 27.13 46.62
N THR A 2 3.73 26.46 46.98
CA THR A 2 3.17 25.36 46.17
C THR A 2 2.33 25.99 45.06
N GLY A 3 2.75 25.80 43.80
CA GLY A 3 1.97 26.26 42.65
C GLY A 3 0.57 25.63 42.61
N PRO A 4 -0.40 26.26 41.93
CA PRO A 4 -1.76 25.72 41.85
C PRO A 4 -1.75 24.35 41.18
N ALA A 5 -2.39 23.37 41.81
CA ALA A 5 -2.60 22.06 41.23
C ALA A 5 -3.68 22.17 40.15
N VAL A 6 -3.29 22.07 38.88
CA VAL A 6 -4.23 22.02 37.75
C VAL A 6 -4.59 20.56 37.50
N GLY A 7 -5.86 20.21 37.69
CA GLY A 7 -6.38 18.88 37.38
C GLY A 7 -6.41 18.65 35.87
N LEU A 8 -5.44 17.89 35.35
CA LEU A 8 -5.48 17.44 33.96
C LEU A 8 -6.39 16.23 33.82
N ALA A 9 -7.35 16.31 32.91
CA ALA A 9 -8.18 15.16 32.59
C ALA A 9 -7.31 13.99 32.09
N LYS A 10 -7.55 12.77 32.60
CA LYS A 10 -6.83 11.54 32.20
C LYS A 10 -6.81 11.33 30.67
N ASN A 11 -7.90 11.69 30.00
CA ASN A 11 -8.02 11.60 28.54
C ASN A 11 -7.12 12.60 27.82
N ALA A 12 -6.89 13.80 28.39
CA ALA A 12 -5.95 14.77 27.84
C ALA A 12 -4.51 14.23 27.90
N ILE A 13 -4.11 13.65 29.04
CA ILE A 13 -2.79 13.02 29.21
C ILE A 13 -2.61 11.87 28.22
N ARG A 14 -3.58 10.94 28.15
CA ARG A 14 -3.53 9.79 27.23
C ARG A 14 -3.46 10.23 25.77
N THR A 15 -4.23 11.24 25.38
CA THR A 15 -4.22 11.78 24.02
C THR A 15 -2.88 12.44 23.70
N GLY A 16 -2.30 13.18 24.67
CA GLY A 16 -0.98 13.79 24.53
C GLY A 16 0.12 12.75 24.31
N ILE A 17 0.18 11.72 25.16
CA ILE A 17 1.13 10.61 25.03
C ILE A 17 0.97 9.95 23.67
N ARG A 18 -0.26 9.61 23.28
CA ARG A 18 -0.55 8.95 22.01
C ARG A 18 -0.07 9.78 20.83
N ARG A 19 -0.43 11.07 20.76
CA ARG A 19 0.00 11.96 19.67
C ARG A 19 1.52 12.07 19.59
N TRP A 20 2.19 12.17 20.73
CA TRP A 20 3.65 12.18 20.78
C TRP A 20 4.23 10.87 20.21
N THR A 21 3.75 9.70 20.64
CA THR A 21 4.19 8.40 20.13
C THR A 21 3.95 8.25 18.63
N GLU A 22 2.78 8.66 18.13
CA GLU A 22 2.45 8.63 16.70
C GLU A 22 3.41 9.54 15.90
N GLY A 23 3.74 10.73 16.41
CA GLY A 23 4.73 11.61 15.80
C GLY A 23 6.15 11.01 15.77
N GLN A 24 6.57 10.33 16.85
CA GLN A 24 7.85 9.63 16.87
C GLN A 24 7.91 8.49 15.86
N LEU A 25 6.82 7.72 15.70
CA LEU A 25 6.72 6.63 14.73
C LEU A 25 6.78 7.16 13.29
N ASP A 26 6.05 8.24 12.97
CA ASP A 26 6.10 8.83 11.63
C ASP A 26 7.49 9.40 11.32
N MET A 27 8.15 10.05 12.28
CA MET A 27 9.52 10.52 12.11
C MET A 27 10.51 9.37 11.89
N ALA A 28 10.41 8.29 12.67
CA ALA A 28 11.25 7.11 12.50
C ALA A 28 11.01 6.46 11.14
N TRP A 29 9.74 6.33 10.73
CA TRP A 29 9.35 5.83 9.41
C TRP A 29 10.03 6.63 8.30
N ARG A 30 9.81 7.94 8.23
CA ARG A 30 10.38 8.81 7.18
C ARG A 30 11.90 8.81 7.12
N ARG A 31 12.57 8.55 8.26
CA ARG A 31 14.03 8.50 8.34
C ARG A 31 14.62 7.18 7.89
N GLU A 32 13.84 6.12 7.71
CA GLU A 32 14.35 4.80 7.33
C GLU A 32 14.71 4.77 5.83
N PRO A 33 16.02 4.75 5.47
CA PRO A 33 16.42 4.83 4.07
C PRO A 33 16.19 3.52 3.29
N LYS A 34 16.13 2.38 3.99
CA LYS A 34 16.04 1.06 3.33
C LYS A 34 14.61 0.69 2.90
N ALA A 35 13.61 1.45 3.35
CA ALA A 35 12.20 1.17 3.10
C ALA A 35 11.63 1.87 1.85
N ARG A 36 12.47 2.22 0.85
CA ARG A 36 12.08 3.00 -0.34
C ARG A 36 10.74 2.56 -0.99
N GLN A 37 10.55 1.27 -1.24
CA GLN A 37 9.33 0.79 -1.89
C GLN A 37 8.11 0.90 -0.96
N ALA A 38 8.28 0.57 0.31
CA ALA A 38 7.23 0.68 1.30
C ALA A 38 6.84 2.16 1.53
N HIS A 39 7.80 3.08 1.44
CA HIS A 39 7.56 4.53 1.45
C HIS A 39 6.72 5.00 0.27
N ILE A 40 6.93 4.43 -0.92
CA ILE A 40 6.12 4.78 -2.10
C ILE A 40 4.65 4.40 -1.90
N PHE A 41 4.38 3.22 -1.31
CA PHE A 41 3.01 2.75 -1.07
C PHE A 41 2.35 3.35 0.19
N MET A 42 3.12 3.55 1.26
CA MET A 42 2.57 3.98 2.56
C MET A 42 2.72 5.46 2.83
N GLY A 43 3.80 6.10 2.35
CA GLY A 43 4.09 7.51 2.53
C GLY A 43 4.44 7.91 3.96
N HIS A 44 3.46 7.79 4.87
CA HIS A 44 3.56 8.15 6.27
C HIS A 44 3.06 7.00 7.14
N TRP A 45 3.36 7.07 8.44
CA TRP A 45 2.79 6.13 9.39
C TRP A 45 1.28 6.38 9.55
N ASP A 46 0.49 5.32 9.42
CA ASP A 46 -0.97 5.35 9.54
C ASP A 46 -1.45 4.24 10.48
N ARG A 47 -2.15 4.64 11.54
CA ARG A 47 -2.69 3.75 12.55
C ARG A 47 -3.77 2.81 12.00
N GLU A 48 -4.65 3.31 11.14
CA GLU A 48 -5.78 2.52 10.64
C GLU A 48 -5.27 1.42 9.72
N ARG A 49 -4.39 1.76 8.80
CA ARG A 49 -3.67 0.81 7.96
C ARG A 49 -2.89 -0.22 8.77
N THR A 50 -2.19 0.20 9.83
CA THR A 50 -1.48 -0.72 10.72
C THR A 50 -2.46 -1.68 11.40
N SER A 51 -3.58 -1.18 11.92
CA SER A 51 -4.61 -2.02 12.55
C SER A 51 -5.24 -2.99 11.56
N TYR A 52 -5.48 -2.56 10.33
CA TYR A 52 -5.99 -3.41 9.26
C TYR A 52 -5.02 -4.57 8.95
N LEU A 53 -3.74 -4.26 8.73
CA LEU A 53 -2.72 -5.28 8.45
C LEU A 53 -2.61 -6.31 9.58
N MET A 54 -2.73 -5.88 10.84
CA MET A 54 -2.70 -6.76 12.01
C MET A 54 -3.91 -7.69 12.12
N LYS A 55 -5.02 -7.39 11.44
CA LYS A 55 -6.23 -8.23 11.41
C LYS A 55 -6.21 -9.25 10.27
N LEU A 56 -5.29 -9.14 9.32
CA LEU A 56 -5.17 -10.09 8.22
C LEU A 56 -4.69 -11.45 8.74
N ASP A 57 -5.14 -12.53 8.08
CA ASP A 57 -4.55 -13.85 8.31
C ASP A 57 -3.08 -13.88 7.86
N ARG A 58 -2.34 -14.89 8.33
CA ARG A 58 -0.90 -15.02 8.06
C ARG A 58 -0.56 -15.06 6.57
N GLY A 59 -1.39 -15.66 5.73
CA GLY A 59 -1.19 -15.77 4.29
C GLY A 59 -1.45 -14.45 3.57
N ALA A 60 -2.55 -13.78 3.90
CA ALA A 60 -2.89 -12.44 3.41
C ALA A 60 -1.83 -11.41 3.82
N LEU A 61 -1.43 -11.40 5.10
CA LEU A 61 -0.39 -10.51 5.61
C LEU A 61 0.95 -10.72 4.91
N ARG A 62 1.37 -11.98 4.69
CA ARG A 62 2.60 -12.29 3.95
C ARG A 62 2.56 -11.72 2.53
N LYS A 63 1.44 -11.86 1.82
CA LYS A 63 1.27 -11.32 0.47
C LYS A 63 1.34 -9.79 0.49
N ALA A 64 0.62 -9.13 1.40
CA ALA A 64 0.63 -7.69 1.54
C ALA A 64 2.02 -7.13 1.84
N ILE A 65 2.72 -7.70 2.83
CA ILE A 65 4.09 -7.30 3.18
C ILE A 65 5.05 -7.53 2.01
N GLY A 66 4.95 -8.68 1.33
CA GLY A 66 5.77 -8.96 0.14
C GLY A 66 5.62 -7.89 -0.93
N VAL A 67 4.38 -7.45 -1.19
CA VAL A 67 4.09 -6.38 -2.16
C VAL A 67 4.66 -5.04 -1.69
N LEU A 68 4.37 -4.65 -0.44
CA LEU A 68 4.82 -3.38 0.14
C LEU A 68 6.34 -3.26 0.17
N THR A 69 7.03 -4.35 0.49
CA THR A 69 8.49 -4.35 0.67
C THR A 69 9.26 -4.78 -0.58
N GLY A 70 8.59 -5.27 -1.62
CA GLY A 70 9.25 -5.77 -2.83
C GLY A 70 9.72 -7.22 -2.77
N HIS A 71 9.50 -7.92 -1.66
CA HIS A 71 9.85 -9.32 -1.46
C HIS A 71 8.79 -10.28 -2.05
N CYS A 72 8.42 -10.06 -3.30
CA CYS A 72 7.53 -10.92 -4.06
C CYS A 72 8.32 -11.76 -5.08
N ARG A 73 7.75 -12.87 -5.55
CA ARG A 73 8.30 -13.69 -6.64
C ARG A 73 8.12 -13.02 -8.01
N LEU A 74 8.64 -11.81 -8.14
CA LEU A 74 8.75 -11.06 -9.38
C LEU A 74 10.20 -11.06 -9.85
N ARG A 75 10.41 -10.94 -11.16
CA ARG A 75 11.72 -11.05 -11.79
C ARG A 75 12.72 -10.05 -11.26
N ARG A 76 12.31 -8.83 -10.87
CA ARG A 76 13.25 -7.88 -10.26
C ARG A 76 13.87 -8.43 -8.97
N TYR A 77 13.06 -9.00 -8.10
CA TYR A 77 13.52 -9.57 -6.84
C TYR A 77 14.33 -10.86 -7.06
N LEU A 78 13.86 -11.75 -7.95
CA LEU A 78 14.59 -12.97 -8.30
C LEU A 78 15.95 -12.67 -8.95
N HIS A 79 16.03 -11.62 -9.75
CA HIS A 79 17.28 -11.15 -10.34
C HIS A 79 18.25 -10.62 -9.28
N LEU A 80 17.76 -9.89 -8.26
CA LEU A 80 18.58 -9.48 -7.13
C LEU A 80 19.13 -10.66 -6.33
N LEU A 81 18.40 -11.78 -6.29
CA LEU A 81 18.85 -13.04 -5.69
C LEU A 81 19.75 -13.88 -6.60
N GLY A 82 20.01 -13.45 -7.85
CA GLY A 82 20.77 -14.22 -8.83
C GLY A 82 20.04 -15.45 -9.39
N LEU A 83 18.74 -15.59 -9.12
CA LEU A 83 17.92 -16.72 -9.57
C LEU A 83 17.33 -16.52 -10.97
N GLU A 84 17.33 -15.29 -11.47
CA GLU A 84 16.77 -14.93 -12.78
C GLU A 84 17.73 -13.98 -13.51
N LYS A 85 17.95 -14.22 -14.81
CA LYS A 85 18.86 -13.38 -15.61
C LYS A 85 18.20 -12.09 -16.05
N ASN A 86 16.91 -12.15 -16.37
CA ASN A 86 16.16 -11.01 -16.89
C ASN A 86 15.24 -10.41 -15.83
N LYS A 87 15.44 -9.13 -15.53
CA LYS A 87 14.61 -8.37 -14.58
C LYS A 87 13.32 -7.77 -15.19
N ARG A 88 13.13 -7.84 -16.52
CA ARG A 88 11.99 -7.26 -17.22
C ARG A 88 10.67 -7.97 -16.93
N CYS A 89 9.59 -7.21 -16.93
CA CYS A 89 8.22 -7.67 -16.75
C CYS A 89 7.89 -8.86 -17.67
N ARG A 90 7.34 -9.95 -17.10
CA ARG A 90 6.90 -11.13 -17.88
C ARG A 90 5.76 -10.86 -18.85
N LYS A 91 5.09 -9.72 -18.68
CA LYS A 91 3.85 -9.41 -19.39
C LYS A 91 4.06 -8.38 -20.50
N CYS A 92 4.58 -7.21 -20.14
CA CYS A 92 4.80 -6.14 -21.12
C CYS A 92 6.23 -6.11 -21.67
N GLU A 93 7.19 -6.78 -21.03
CA GLU A 93 8.60 -6.82 -21.40
C GLU A 93 9.34 -5.47 -21.53
N GLN A 94 8.69 -4.36 -21.16
CA GLN A 94 9.24 -3.00 -21.31
C GLN A 94 10.07 -2.56 -20.10
N GLU A 95 9.52 -2.74 -18.89
CA GLU A 95 10.07 -2.23 -17.63
C GLU A 95 10.47 -3.35 -16.66
N GLU A 96 11.18 -3.01 -15.57
CA GLU A 96 11.51 -3.97 -14.51
C GLU A 96 10.24 -4.53 -13.83
N GLU A 97 10.19 -5.85 -13.61
CA GLU A 97 9.05 -6.50 -12.93
C GLU A 97 9.09 -6.23 -11.42
N THR A 98 8.53 -5.09 -11.02
CA THR A 98 8.36 -4.70 -9.62
C THR A 98 6.88 -4.73 -9.23
N PRO A 99 6.54 -4.84 -7.93
CA PRO A 99 5.14 -4.73 -7.51
C PRO A 99 4.53 -3.40 -7.91
N LEU A 100 5.32 -2.31 -7.82
CA LEU A 100 4.96 -0.98 -8.27
C LEU A 100 4.60 -0.95 -9.77
N HIS A 101 5.44 -1.53 -10.62
CA HIS A 101 5.14 -1.61 -12.05
C HIS A 101 3.85 -2.38 -12.30
N ILE A 102 3.67 -3.56 -11.70
CA ILE A 102 2.46 -4.38 -11.89
C ILE A 102 1.19 -3.64 -11.43
N LEU A 103 1.24 -3.02 -10.25
CA LEU A 103 0.08 -2.38 -9.61
C LEU A 103 -0.23 -0.97 -10.11
N CYS A 104 0.71 -0.25 -10.72
CA CYS A 104 0.47 1.14 -11.12
C CYS A 104 0.65 1.38 -12.62
N PHE A 105 1.63 0.72 -13.26
CA PHE A 105 2.16 1.19 -14.55
C PHE A 105 2.11 0.17 -15.68
N CYS A 106 1.93 -1.13 -15.38
CA CYS A 106 2.01 -2.17 -16.40
C CYS A 106 0.82 -2.03 -17.36
N PRO A 107 1.04 -1.83 -18.67
CA PRO A 107 -0.05 -1.59 -19.61
C PRO A 107 -0.94 -2.83 -19.77
N VAL A 108 -0.36 -4.02 -19.65
CA VAL A 108 -1.09 -5.31 -19.76
C VAL A 108 -2.04 -5.53 -18.59
N GLU A 109 -1.73 -5.00 -17.40
CA GLU A 109 -2.55 -5.21 -16.20
C GLU A 109 -3.66 -4.16 -16.03
N THR A 110 -3.75 -3.19 -16.94
CA THR A 110 -4.70 -2.07 -16.88
C THR A 110 -6.16 -2.51 -16.73
N GLY A 111 -6.56 -3.58 -17.42
CA GLY A 111 -7.92 -4.12 -17.29
C GLY A 111 -8.19 -4.73 -15.92
N LYS A 112 -7.23 -5.49 -15.37
CA LYS A 112 -7.36 -6.12 -14.05
C LYS A 112 -7.36 -5.08 -12.93
N ARG A 113 -6.52 -4.05 -13.04
CA ARG A 113 -6.54 -2.93 -12.08
C ARG A 113 -7.89 -2.24 -12.06
N ASN A 114 -8.47 -1.98 -13.22
CA ASN A 114 -9.79 -1.36 -13.27
C ASN A 114 -10.87 -2.25 -12.66
N GLN A 115 -10.79 -3.56 -12.86
CA GLN A 115 -11.74 -4.51 -12.27
C GLN A 115 -11.63 -4.62 -10.74
N ILE A 116 -10.40 -4.69 -10.21
CA ILE A 116 -10.16 -4.96 -8.79
C ILE A 116 -10.15 -3.67 -7.96
N LEU A 117 -9.61 -2.60 -8.53
CA LEU A 117 -9.28 -1.36 -7.81
C LEU A 117 -10.05 -0.14 -8.34
N GLY A 118 -10.87 -0.32 -9.38
CA GLY A 118 -11.72 0.75 -9.92
C GLY A 118 -10.98 1.80 -10.75
N SER A 119 -9.69 1.62 -11.04
CA SER A 119 -8.93 2.56 -11.87
C SER A 119 -7.89 1.88 -12.78
N HIS A 120 -7.61 2.53 -13.91
CA HIS A 120 -6.65 2.06 -14.92
C HIS A 120 -5.19 2.33 -14.54
N PHE A 121 -4.95 3.47 -13.89
CA PHE A 121 -3.66 3.90 -13.36
C PHE A 121 -3.88 4.32 -11.91
N GLN A 122 -2.97 3.91 -11.04
CA GLN A 122 -2.99 4.27 -9.64
C GLN A 122 -1.75 5.09 -9.31
N ASP A 123 -1.94 6.20 -8.60
CA ASP A 123 -0.85 6.73 -7.80
C ASP A 123 -0.48 5.64 -6.78
N PRO A 124 0.81 5.33 -6.59
CA PRO A 124 1.21 4.31 -5.62
C PRO A 124 0.68 4.54 -4.20
N LYS A 125 0.34 5.78 -3.84
CA LYS A 125 -0.26 6.12 -2.55
C LYS A 125 -1.75 5.74 -2.45
N ASP A 126 -2.42 5.61 -3.59
CA ASP A 126 -3.84 5.24 -3.72
C ASP A 126 -4.03 3.72 -3.84
N VAL A 127 -2.93 2.96 -3.89
CA VAL A 127 -2.95 1.50 -3.82
C VAL A 127 -3.25 1.10 -2.38
N ASP A 128 -4.52 1.17 -2.02
CA ASP A 128 -4.95 0.79 -0.70
C ASP A 128 -5.02 -0.74 -0.60
N THR A 129 -4.05 -1.33 0.10
CA THR A 129 -4.12 -2.75 0.48
C THR A 129 -5.29 -3.05 1.43
N SER A 130 -6.03 -2.04 1.89
CA SER A 130 -7.15 -2.17 2.81
C SER A 130 -8.51 -2.50 2.17
N GLY A 131 -8.64 -2.40 0.84
CA GLY A 131 -9.94 -2.52 0.15
C GLY A 131 -10.11 -3.66 -0.86
N GLY A 132 -9.06 -4.43 -1.17
CA GLY A 132 -9.16 -5.53 -2.13
C GLY A 132 -9.63 -6.84 -1.48
N ASP A 133 -10.77 -7.39 -1.93
CA ASP A 133 -11.22 -8.73 -1.52
C ASP A 133 -10.06 -9.75 -1.67
N PRO A 134 -9.60 -10.39 -0.57
CA PRO A 134 -8.49 -11.36 -0.59
C PRO A 134 -8.70 -12.55 -1.54
N SER A 135 -9.94 -12.78 -1.98
CA SER A 135 -10.32 -13.81 -2.95
C SER A 135 -9.79 -13.54 -4.37
N LEU A 136 -9.58 -12.28 -4.77
CA LEU A 136 -9.25 -11.88 -6.15
C LEU A 136 -7.78 -12.12 -6.54
N LEU A 137 -6.94 -12.49 -5.58
CA LEU A 137 -5.56 -12.93 -5.82
C LEU A 137 -5.42 -14.45 -5.99
N GLN A 138 -6.52 -15.20 -5.84
CA GLN A 138 -6.58 -16.62 -6.18
C GLN A 138 -7.19 -16.75 -7.58
N GLY A 139 -6.42 -17.29 -8.53
CA GLY A 139 -6.91 -17.51 -9.88
C GLY A 139 -8.15 -18.41 -9.89
N GLY A 140 -9.22 -17.97 -10.53
CA GLY A 140 -10.38 -18.83 -10.79
C GLY A 140 -11.70 -18.10 -11.02
N LYS A 141 -12.13 -18.08 -12.28
CA LYS A 141 -13.50 -17.88 -12.83
C LYS A 141 -14.19 -16.52 -12.60
N VAL A 142 -14.22 -15.76 -13.69
CA VAL A 142 -15.03 -14.55 -13.90
C VAL A 142 -16.51 -14.94 -14.02
N ALA A 143 -17.37 -14.32 -13.21
CA ALA A 143 -18.79 -14.18 -13.51
C ALA A 143 -19.09 -12.68 -13.63
N SER A 144 -19.45 -12.26 -14.84
CA SER A 144 -19.91 -10.92 -15.17
C SER A 144 -21.28 -10.70 -14.55
N VAL A 145 -21.45 -9.68 -13.71
CA VAL A 145 -22.76 -9.04 -13.50
C VAL A 145 -22.54 -7.54 -13.42
N GLY A 146 -23.19 -6.82 -14.34
CA GLY A 146 -23.12 -5.38 -14.47
C GLY A 146 -23.75 -4.63 -13.30
N GLY A 147 -23.19 -3.45 -13.01
CA GLY A 147 -23.72 -2.50 -12.06
C GLY A 147 -23.05 -1.15 -12.27
N THR A 148 -23.73 -0.26 -12.97
CA THR A 148 -23.34 1.12 -13.24
C THR A 148 -23.26 1.90 -11.93
N MET A 149 -22.06 2.35 -11.53
CA MET A 149 -21.92 3.38 -10.49
C MET A 149 -21.18 4.61 -11.03
N ARG A 150 -21.87 5.75 -10.97
CA ARG A 150 -21.41 7.07 -11.36
C ARG A 150 -20.25 7.48 -10.46
N ILE A 151 -19.07 7.73 -11.03
CA ILE A 151 -18.00 8.45 -10.35
C ILE A 151 -18.00 9.90 -10.85
N THR A 152 -18.22 10.83 -9.92
CA THR A 152 -18.10 12.28 -10.13
C THR A 152 -16.68 12.62 -10.51
N ARG A 153 -16.49 13.13 -11.73
CA ARG A 153 -15.20 13.55 -12.30
C ARG A 153 -14.65 14.77 -11.54
N GLY A 154 -13.57 14.60 -10.77
CA GLY A 154 -12.68 15.68 -10.40
C GLY A 154 -11.74 15.98 -11.57
N ARG A 155 -11.84 17.18 -12.16
CA ARG A 155 -10.94 17.66 -13.23
C ARG A 155 -9.54 17.87 -12.67
N TYR A 156 -8.54 17.19 -13.23
CA TYR A 156 -7.14 17.54 -13.07
C TYR A 156 -6.78 18.57 -14.15
N ASN A 157 -6.50 19.81 -13.73
CA ASN A 157 -5.84 20.82 -14.56
C ASN A 157 -4.35 20.77 -14.21
N GLY A 158 -3.53 20.25 -15.12
CA GLY A 158 -2.08 20.38 -15.04
C GLY A 158 -1.61 21.74 -15.59
N PRO A 159 -0.42 22.20 -15.20
CA PRO A 159 0.37 23.10 -16.05
C PRO A 159 0.94 22.37 -17.27
#